data_AF-A0A7W9GVL6-F1
#
_entry.id   AF-A0A7W9GVL6-F1
#
_cell.length_a   1.000
_cell.length_b   1.000
_cell.length_c   1.000
_cell.angle_alpha   90.00
_cell.angle_beta   90.00
_cell.angle_gamma   90.00
#
_symmetry.space_group_name_H-M   'P 1'
#
loop_
_entity.id
_entity.type
_entity.pdbx_description
1 polymer ?
#
loop_
_entity_poly.entity_id
_entity_poly.type
_entity_poly.pdbx_seq_one_letter_code
_entity_poly.pdbx_strand_id
1 'polypeptide(L)'
;MQHAFRAGGRGRPVTMLGPAPGAPLELTVRVPDGVDRDHRGPIGTFTVANPGDRTVEGRSGPAAWAWVARDGVVVSEPGAMPAVAVPVELAPGQSFTSDLYSLLPDGGAEALPPGRYEVYVRWDLRDHDGTEIALYAGPTGFELR
;
A
#
# COMPACT_ATOMS: atom_id res chain seq x y z
N MET A 1 -11.23 -7.71 9.11
CA MET A 1 -10.02 -7.69 9.96
C MET A 1 -8.83 -7.58 9.03
N GLN A 2 -7.95 -6.59 9.24
CA GLN A 2 -6.75 -6.41 8.41
C GLN A 2 -5.69 -7.45 8.81
N HIS A 3 -4.89 -7.90 7.85
CA HIS A 3 -3.84 -8.88 8.06
C HIS A 3 -2.48 -8.30 7.74
N ALA A 4 -1.48 -8.56 8.59
CA ALA A 4 -0.11 -8.25 8.27
C ALA A 4 0.39 -9.21 7.18
N PHE A 5 1.25 -8.72 6.32
CA PHE A 5 1.87 -9.52 5.27
C PHE A 5 3.33 -9.13 5.08
N ARG A 6 4.08 -10.03 4.44
CA ARG A 6 5.39 -9.76 3.87
C ARG A 6 5.32 -10.05 2.37
N ALA A 7 5.49 -9.01 1.57
CA ALA A 7 5.71 -9.16 0.13
C ALA A 7 7.19 -9.45 -0.12
N GLY A 8 7.49 -10.53 -0.85
CA GLY A 8 8.83 -10.71 -1.38
C GLY A 8 9.10 -9.79 -2.57
N GLY A 9 10.28 -9.90 -3.16
CA GLY A 9 10.54 -9.29 -4.47
C GLY A 9 9.72 -9.96 -5.59
N ARG A 10 9.80 -9.40 -6.80
CA ARG A 10 9.14 -9.96 -7.99
C ARG A 10 9.44 -11.46 -8.15
N GLY A 11 8.40 -12.24 -8.44
CA GLY A 11 8.44 -13.70 -8.55
C GLY A 11 8.44 -14.45 -7.21
N ARG A 12 8.35 -13.76 -6.07
CA ARG A 12 8.22 -14.36 -4.74
C ARG A 12 6.79 -14.27 -4.22
N PRO A 13 6.37 -15.21 -3.35
CA PRO A 13 5.02 -15.18 -2.80
C PRO A 13 4.83 -14.03 -1.81
N VAL A 14 3.57 -13.58 -1.70
CA VAL A 14 3.10 -12.83 -0.54
C VAL A 14 2.89 -13.82 0.61
N THR A 15 3.47 -13.54 1.77
CA THR A 15 3.30 -14.36 2.97
C THR A 15 2.42 -13.62 3.97
N MET A 16 1.24 -14.17 4.27
CA MET A 16 0.38 -13.65 5.34
C MET A 16 0.98 -13.99 6.70
N LEU A 17 1.05 -13.02 7.60
CA LEU A 17 1.68 -13.16 8.93
C LEU A 17 0.65 -13.30 10.06
N GLY A 18 -0.64 -13.20 9.75
CA GLY A 18 -1.74 -13.21 10.74
C GLY A 18 -2.44 -11.85 10.81
N PRO A 19 -3.24 -11.60 11.86
CA PRO A 19 -3.87 -10.30 12.07
C PRO A 19 -2.84 -9.16 12.09
N ALA A 20 -3.21 -8.02 11.51
CA ALA A 20 -2.39 -6.82 11.63
C ALA A 20 -2.25 -6.42 13.12
N PRO A 21 -1.08 -5.95 13.56
CA PRO A 21 -0.92 -5.37 14.89
C PRO A 21 -1.96 -4.26 15.11
N GLY A 22 -2.47 -4.14 16.34
CA GLY A 22 -3.32 -3.01 16.70
C GLY A 22 -2.53 -1.71 16.55
N ALA A 23 -3.10 -0.75 15.82
CA ALA A 23 -2.50 0.55 15.57
C ALA A 23 -3.49 1.67 15.90
N PRO A 24 -3.03 2.87 16.30
CA PRO A 24 -3.90 4.01 16.57
C PRO A 24 -4.46 4.67 15.31
N LEU A 25 -4.02 4.22 14.13
CA LEU A 25 -4.41 4.72 12.82
C LEU A 25 -5.01 3.59 11.98
N GLU A 26 -5.83 3.96 11.00
CA GLU A 26 -6.40 3.04 10.02
C GLU A 26 -5.92 3.38 8.62
N LEU A 27 -5.57 2.35 7.84
CA LEU A 27 -5.25 2.47 6.43
C LEU A 27 -6.39 1.90 5.59
N THR A 28 -6.87 2.68 4.63
CA THR A 28 -7.81 2.22 3.60
C THR A 28 -7.23 2.45 2.22
N VAL A 29 -7.57 1.58 1.27
CA VAL A 29 -7.04 1.62 -0.10
C VAL A 29 -8.21 1.52 -1.06
N ARG A 30 -8.18 2.36 -2.10
CA ARG A 30 -9.14 2.33 -3.20
C ARG A 30 -8.39 2.12 -4.50
N VAL A 31 -8.70 1.03 -5.18
CA VAL A 31 -8.18 0.67 -6.51
C VAL A 31 -9.39 0.65 -7.45
N PRO A 32 -9.29 1.19 -8.68
CA PRO A 32 -10.34 1.02 -9.68
C PRO A 32 -10.59 -0.46 -9.97
N ASP A 33 -11.81 -0.82 -10.36
CA ASP A 33 -12.15 -2.20 -10.73
C ASP A 33 -11.34 -2.70 -11.94
N GLY A 34 -10.89 -1.77 -12.80
CA GLY A 34 -10.09 -2.06 -13.98
C GLY A 34 -8.95 -1.06 -14.16
N VAL A 35 -7.77 -1.57 -14.48
CA VAL A 35 -6.58 -0.78 -14.85
C VAL A 35 -6.14 -1.22 -16.23
N ASP A 36 -5.96 -0.27 -17.14
CA ASP A 36 -5.51 -0.57 -18.50
C ASP A 36 -4.02 -0.95 -18.49
N ARG A 37 -3.61 -1.91 -19.31
CA ARG A 37 -2.21 -2.40 -19.36
C ARG A 37 -1.18 -1.33 -19.73
N ASP A 38 -1.61 -0.31 -20.47
CA ASP A 38 -0.81 0.83 -20.85
C ASP A 38 -0.95 2.00 -19.87
N HIS A 39 -1.69 1.84 -18.76
CA HIS A 39 -1.83 2.88 -17.73
C HIS A 39 -0.46 3.35 -17.25
N ARG A 40 -0.29 4.67 -17.25
CA ARG A 40 0.89 5.36 -16.75
C ARG A 40 0.41 6.33 -15.69
N GLY A 41 0.50 5.92 -14.43
CA GLY A 41 0.00 6.74 -13.33
C GLY A 41 -0.22 5.93 -12.06
N PRO A 42 -0.87 6.53 -11.05
CA PRO A 42 -1.22 5.81 -9.83
C PRO A 42 -2.23 4.71 -10.11
N ILE A 43 -2.05 3.56 -9.49
CA ILE A 43 -2.97 2.43 -9.58
C ILE A 43 -4.19 2.59 -8.67
N GLY A 44 -4.23 3.64 -7.86
CA GLY A 44 -5.32 3.92 -6.93
C GLY A 44 -4.94 5.00 -5.93
N THR A 45 -5.60 5.01 -4.79
CA THR A 45 -5.30 5.90 -3.66
C THR A 45 -5.26 5.13 -2.36
N PHE A 46 -4.57 5.70 -1.37
CA PHE A 46 -4.64 5.26 0.01
C PHE A 46 -5.03 6.43 0.91
N THR A 47 -5.76 6.12 1.98
CA THR A 47 -6.17 7.08 3.01
C THR A 47 -5.72 6.56 4.37
N VAL A 48 -5.03 7.41 5.12
CA VAL A 48 -4.70 7.15 6.53
C VAL A 48 -5.60 8.03 7.39
N ALA A 49 -6.30 7.42 8.35
CA ALA A 49 -7.23 8.09 9.23
C ALA A 49 -6.87 7.86 10.70
N ASN A 50 -7.15 8.84 11.55
CA ASN A 50 -7.09 8.71 13.00
C ASN A 50 -8.52 8.58 13.56
N PRO A 51 -9.01 7.35 13.80
CA PRO A 51 -10.33 7.14 14.41
C PRO A 51 -10.31 7.30 15.94
N GLY A 52 -9.12 7.48 16.54
CA GLY A 52 -8.95 7.56 17.99
C GLY A 52 -9.31 8.92 18.58
N ASP A 53 -8.96 9.09 19.86
CA ASP A 53 -9.27 10.27 20.68
C ASP A 53 -8.03 11.13 20.99
N ARG A 54 -6.86 10.74 20.47
CA ARG A 54 -5.59 11.45 20.66
C ARG A 54 -4.93 11.77 19.34
N THR A 55 -4.22 12.89 19.28
CA THR A 55 -3.38 13.24 18.13
C THR A 55 -2.26 12.20 17.97
N VAL A 56 -1.98 11.82 16.72
CA VAL A 56 -0.85 10.97 16.35
C VAL A 56 0.13 11.78 15.51
N GLU A 57 1.39 11.81 15.92
CA GLU A 57 2.46 12.59 15.31
C GLU A 57 3.67 11.70 15.01
N GLY A 58 4.37 12.00 13.92
CA GLY A 58 5.60 11.31 13.58
C GLY A 58 6.13 11.65 12.20
N ARG A 59 7.02 10.79 11.71
CA ARG A 59 7.56 10.85 10.35
C ARG A 59 7.24 9.56 9.62
N SER A 60 6.51 9.67 8.51
CA SER A 60 6.29 8.51 7.66
C SER A 60 7.53 8.24 6.81
N GLY A 61 7.66 6.99 6.36
CA GLY A 61 8.53 6.67 5.23
C GLY A 61 8.09 7.40 3.95
N PRO A 62 8.61 6.97 2.77
CA PRO A 62 7.92 7.30 1.54
C PRO A 62 6.45 6.89 1.61
N ALA A 63 5.61 7.46 0.75
CA ALA A 63 4.20 7.11 0.67
C ALA A 63 3.97 5.57 0.60
N ALA A 64 2.73 5.12 0.76
CA ALA A 64 2.47 3.71 1.03
C ALA A 64 3.12 2.76 0.00
N TRP A 65 3.80 1.73 0.51
CA TRP A 65 4.41 0.69 -0.30
C TRP A 65 3.32 -0.18 -0.90
N ALA A 66 3.30 -0.31 -2.23
CA ALA A 66 2.28 -1.08 -2.95
C ALA A 66 2.91 -2.20 -3.78
N TRP A 67 2.51 -3.44 -3.50
CA TRP A 67 2.86 -4.62 -4.28
C TRP A 67 1.63 -5.15 -4.99
N VAL A 68 1.80 -5.50 -6.26
CA VAL A 68 0.78 -6.17 -7.06
C VAL A 68 1.15 -7.64 -7.16
N ALA A 69 0.19 -8.51 -6.92
CA ALA A 69 0.33 -9.95 -7.01
C ALA A 69 -0.71 -10.55 -7.95
N ARG A 70 -0.37 -11.71 -8.51
CA ARG A 70 -1.28 -12.59 -9.23
C ARG A 70 -1.12 -13.99 -8.66
N ASP A 71 -2.23 -14.61 -8.29
CA ASP A 71 -2.24 -15.95 -7.67
C ASP A 71 -1.28 -16.03 -6.47
N GLY A 72 -1.23 -14.97 -5.66
CA GLY A 72 -0.37 -14.84 -4.48
C GLY A 72 1.12 -14.59 -4.77
N VAL A 73 1.54 -14.45 -6.03
CA VAL A 73 2.92 -14.18 -6.42
C VAL A 73 3.09 -12.72 -6.82
N VAL A 74 4.08 -12.03 -6.23
CA VAL A 74 4.37 -10.63 -6.53
C VAL A 74 4.87 -10.50 -7.97
N VAL A 75 4.23 -9.62 -8.73
CA VAL A 75 4.54 -9.35 -10.14
C VAL A 75 5.10 -7.95 -10.39
N SER A 76 5.01 -7.05 -9.40
CA SER A 76 5.51 -5.68 -9.48
C SER A 76 6.69 -5.43 -8.54
N GLU A 77 7.30 -4.26 -8.69
CA GLU A 77 8.14 -3.64 -7.67
C GLU A 77 7.39 -2.45 -7.04
N PRO A 78 7.70 -2.09 -5.79
CA PRO A 78 7.16 -0.85 -5.23
C PRO A 78 7.54 0.35 -6.08
N GLY A 79 6.60 1.28 -6.26
CA GLY A 79 6.85 2.58 -6.90
C GLY A 79 8.04 3.31 -6.28
N ALA A 80 8.93 3.86 -7.10
CA ALA A 80 9.87 4.88 -6.62
C ALA A 80 9.06 6.11 -6.19
N MET A 81 9.32 6.64 -4.99
CA MET A 81 8.54 7.75 -4.43
C MET A 81 9.42 8.96 -4.11
N PRO A 82 8.96 10.19 -4.41
CA PRO A 82 9.80 11.39 -4.38
C PRO A 82 10.03 11.97 -2.97
N ALA A 83 9.36 11.47 -1.93
CA ALA A 83 9.45 12.02 -0.58
C ALA A 83 9.87 10.95 0.43
N VAL A 84 10.77 11.30 1.35
CA VAL A 84 11.15 10.48 2.51
C VAL A 84 11.01 11.32 3.77
N ALA A 85 10.68 10.69 4.91
CA ALA A 85 10.58 11.33 6.22
C ALA A 85 9.54 12.48 6.30
N VAL A 86 8.39 12.28 5.66
CA VAL A 86 7.29 13.26 5.61
C VAL A 86 6.70 13.43 7.01
N PRO A 87 6.61 14.66 7.54
CA PRO A 87 5.96 14.89 8.83
C PRO A 87 4.45 14.60 8.72
N VAL A 88 3.92 13.87 9.68
CA VAL A 88 2.49 13.56 9.79
C VAL A 88 2.03 13.99 11.18
N GLU A 89 0.94 14.73 11.20
CA GLU A 89 0.19 15.11 12.40
C GLU A 89 -1.29 14.91 12.06
N LEU A 90 -1.95 13.99 12.76
CA LEU A 90 -3.36 13.70 12.58
C LEU A 90 -4.09 13.82 13.91
N ALA A 91 -4.91 14.86 14.06
CA ALA A 91 -5.83 15.00 15.18
C ALA A 91 -6.98 13.97 15.11
N PRO A 92 -7.73 13.75 16.21
CA PRO A 92 -8.91 12.88 16.21
C PRO A 92 -9.87 13.19 15.07
N GLY A 93 -10.27 12.16 14.32
CA GLY A 93 -11.16 12.25 13.16
C GLY A 93 -10.54 12.80 11.88
N GLN A 94 -9.26 13.21 11.90
CA GLN A 94 -8.58 13.66 10.68
C GLN A 94 -8.08 12.49 9.84
N SER A 95 -7.92 12.78 8.55
CA SER A 95 -7.32 11.86 7.58
C SER A 95 -6.57 12.63 6.51
N PHE A 96 -5.65 11.94 5.82
CA PHE A 96 -5.09 12.40 4.56
C PHE A 96 -5.23 11.31 3.50
N THR A 97 -5.25 11.72 2.24
CA THR A 97 -5.30 10.80 1.09
C THR A 97 -4.18 11.13 0.13
N SER A 98 -3.56 10.11 -0.45
CA SER A 98 -2.53 10.26 -1.47
C SER A 98 -2.63 9.16 -2.52
N ASP A 99 -1.96 9.40 -3.63
CA ASP A 99 -1.86 8.48 -4.75
C ASP A 99 -1.06 7.23 -4.38
N LEU A 100 -1.50 6.08 -4.91
CA LEU A 100 -0.87 4.79 -4.74
C LEU A 100 -0.15 4.38 -6.03
N TYR A 101 1.16 4.16 -5.95
CA TYR A 101 1.99 3.82 -7.10
C TYR A 101 2.61 2.42 -6.97
N SER A 102 2.65 1.67 -8.07
CA SER A 102 3.41 0.42 -8.20
C SER A 102 4.03 0.34 -9.58
N LEU A 103 5.24 -0.21 -9.69
CA LEU A 103 5.92 -0.40 -10.97
C LEU A 103 5.47 -1.73 -11.58
N LEU A 104 4.39 -1.66 -12.36
CA LEU A 104 3.98 -2.78 -13.20
C LEU A 104 4.99 -2.94 -14.36
N PRO A 105 5.39 -4.18 -14.71
CA PRO A 105 6.21 -4.42 -15.90
C PRO A 105 5.54 -3.84 -17.16
N ASP A 106 6.28 -3.01 -17.90
CA ASP A 106 5.77 -2.24 -19.02
C ASP A 106 6.11 -2.86 -20.38
N GLY A 107 5.19 -3.65 -20.93
CA GLY A 107 5.28 -4.12 -22.32
C GLY A 107 6.46 -5.06 -22.63
N GLY A 108 6.52 -5.58 -23.85
CA GLY A 108 7.54 -6.53 -24.29
C GLY A 108 7.32 -7.97 -23.78
N ALA A 109 8.40 -8.75 -23.63
CA ALA A 109 8.34 -10.15 -23.20
C ALA A 109 7.84 -10.34 -21.75
N GLU A 110 7.81 -9.26 -20.96
CA GLU A 110 7.40 -9.27 -19.55
C GLU A 110 6.03 -8.64 -19.29
N ALA A 111 5.28 -8.32 -20.34
CA ALA A 111 3.96 -7.73 -20.21
C ALA A 111 3.01 -8.64 -19.41
N LEU A 112 2.44 -8.10 -18.33
CA LEU A 112 1.50 -8.84 -17.49
C LEU A 112 0.24 -9.21 -18.27
N PRO A 113 -0.19 -10.50 -18.33
CA PRO A 113 -1.39 -10.88 -19.06
C PRO A 113 -2.65 -10.24 -18.45
N PRO A 114 -3.72 -10.01 -19.23
CA PRO A 114 -4.99 -9.58 -18.66
C PRO A 114 -5.51 -10.54 -17.58
N GLY A 115 -6.40 -10.04 -16.73
CA GLY A 115 -7.13 -10.79 -15.71
C GLY A 115 -7.01 -10.19 -14.31
N ARG A 116 -7.37 -11.00 -13.30
CA ARG A 116 -7.42 -10.62 -11.89
C ARG A 116 -6.04 -10.44 -11.29
N TYR A 117 -5.84 -9.32 -10.60
CA TYR A 117 -4.67 -9.01 -9.78
C TYR A 117 -5.12 -8.53 -8.40
N GLU A 118 -4.19 -8.56 -7.44
CA GLU A 118 -4.42 -8.10 -6.08
C GLU A 118 -3.35 -7.08 -5.68
N VAL A 119 -3.76 -6.01 -5.01
CA VAL A 119 -2.86 -5.01 -4.42
C VAL A 119 -2.75 -5.26 -2.91
N TYR A 120 -1.51 -5.25 -2.43
CA TYR A 120 -1.13 -5.32 -1.03
C TYR A 120 -0.41 -4.03 -0.68
N VAL A 121 -0.84 -3.34 0.38
CA VAL A 121 -0.32 -2.02 0.75
C VAL A 121 0.15 -2.02 2.19
N ARG A 122 1.36 -1.48 2.42
CA ARG A 122 1.89 -1.21 3.75
C ARG A 122 2.24 0.27 3.87
N TRP A 123 1.88 0.87 4.99
CA TRP A 123 2.29 2.24 5.31
C TRP A 123 2.89 2.29 6.71
N ASP A 124 4.01 2.99 6.83
CA ASP A 124 4.80 3.03 8.06
C ASP A 124 4.95 4.45 8.57
N LEU A 125 4.71 4.64 9.86
CA LEU A 125 4.95 5.86 10.62
C LEU A 125 5.92 5.56 11.75
N ARG A 126 6.92 6.40 11.93
CA ARG A 126 7.73 6.39 13.13
C ARG A 126 7.37 7.58 14.00
N ASP A 127 6.92 7.33 15.22
CA ASP A 127 6.61 8.40 16.18
C ASP A 127 7.89 9.04 16.73
N HIS A 128 7.71 10.08 17.57
CA HIS A 128 8.82 10.79 18.19
C HIS A 128 9.63 9.95 19.19
N ASP A 129 9.00 8.92 19.78
CA ASP A 129 9.65 7.98 20.70
C ASP A 129 10.41 6.87 19.96
N GLY A 130 10.31 6.85 18.63
CA GLY A 130 10.99 5.91 17.75
C GLY A 130 10.21 4.61 17.53
N THR A 131 8.98 4.50 18.04
CA THR A 131 8.07 3.38 17.81
C THR A 131 7.61 3.36 16.36
N GLU A 132 7.63 2.18 15.75
CA GLU A 132 7.12 1.97 14.40
C GLU A 132 5.65 1.55 14.45
N ILE A 133 4.80 2.30 13.77
CA ILE A 133 3.41 1.98 13.49
C ILE A 133 3.34 1.51 12.04
N ALA A 134 3.05 0.22 11.84
CA ALA A 134 2.86 -0.37 10.53
C ALA A 134 1.37 -0.65 10.29
N LEU A 135 0.83 -0.06 9.23
CA LEU A 135 -0.54 -0.27 8.76
C LEU A 135 -0.54 -1.14 7.52
N TYR A 136 -1.57 -1.98 7.38
CA TYR A 136 -1.68 -2.94 6.29
C TYR A 136 -3.06 -2.87 5.65
N ALA A 137 -3.11 -2.91 4.32
CA ALA A 137 -4.35 -3.03 3.56
C ALA A 137 -4.18 -4.04 2.42
N GLY A 138 -5.29 -4.67 2.04
CA GLY A 138 -5.35 -5.70 1.01
C GLY A 138 -5.46 -7.14 1.56
N PRO A 139 -5.58 -8.14 0.66
CA PRO A 139 -5.62 -8.00 -0.79
C PRO A 139 -6.85 -7.22 -1.29
N THR A 140 -6.61 -6.25 -2.17
CA THR A 140 -7.67 -5.53 -2.91
C THR A 140 -7.59 -5.90 -4.38
N GLY A 141 -8.64 -6.52 -4.91
CA GLY A 141 -8.65 -7.02 -6.28
C GLY A 141 -8.93 -5.94 -7.33
N PHE A 142 -8.31 -6.06 -8.50
CA PHE A 142 -8.63 -5.30 -9.70
C PHE A 142 -8.41 -6.17 -10.95
N GLU A 143 -9.03 -5.80 -12.06
CA GLU A 143 -8.79 -6.42 -13.36
C GLU A 143 -7.78 -5.62 -14.17
N LEU A 144 -6.74 -6.29 -14.67
CA LEU A 144 -5.85 -5.73 -15.68
C LEU A 144 -6.43 -6.04 -17.06
N ARG A 145 -6.65 -5.02 -17.89
CA ARG A 145 -7.29 -5.16 -19.21
C ARG A 145 -6.49 -4.53 -20.33
#